data_AF-A0A941J2D0-F1
#
_entry.id   AF-A0A941J2D0-F1
#
_cell.length_a   1.000
_cell.length_b   1.000
_cell.length_c   1.000
_cell.angle_alpha   90.00
_cell.angle_beta   90.00
_cell.angle_gamma   90.00
#
_symmetry.space_group_name_H-M   'P 1'
#
loop_
_entity.id
_entity.type
_entity.pdbx_description
1 polymer ?
#
loop_
_entity_poly.entity_id
_entity_poly.type
_entity_poly.pdbx_seq_one_letter_code
_entity_poly.pdbx_strand_id
1 'polypeptide(L)'
;MTEDEDPQKAQQANSQAIANVIASLKSAGIPEEQLKTSDYRIDPQYDYIDGKELFKNYKVQHIIQAQTTDIEKIGSIIDTAVKSGANSITSIRFSLSNPDAYYNQALSLALKMHTKRLFPWLER
;
A
#
# COMPACT_ATOMS: atom_id res chain seq x y z
N MET A 1 -9.67 -6.58 7.20
CA MET A 1 -10.21 -6.16 8.52
C MET A 1 -11.26 -7.17 8.97
N THR A 2 -11.30 -7.49 10.25
CA THR A 2 -12.26 -8.42 10.87
C THR A 2 -12.72 -7.86 12.21
N GLU A 3 -13.90 -8.27 12.67
CA GLU A 3 -14.47 -7.83 13.94
C GLU A 3 -15.09 -9.03 14.68
N ASP A 4 -14.97 -9.06 16.00
CA ASP A 4 -15.61 -10.04 16.89
C ASP A 4 -15.65 -9.50 18.33
N GLU A 5 -16.61 -9.94 19.14
CA GLU A 5 -16.65 -9.61 20.58
C GLU A 5 -15.47 -10.23 21.35
N ASP A 6 -14.94 -11.35 20.84
CA ASP A 6 -13.74 -12.00 21.35
C ASP A 6 -12.51 -11.59 20.50
N PRO A 7 -11.51 -10.91 21.10
CA PRO A 7 -10.35 -10.43 20.36
C PRO A 7 -9.53 -11.57 19.72
N GLN A 8 -9.54 -12.76 20.31
CA GLN A 8 -8.83 -13.92 19.78
C GLN A 8 -9.50 -14.46 18.52
N LYS A 9 -10.84 -14.48 18.48
CA LYS A 9 -11.59 -14.86 17.27
C LYS A 9 -11.41 -13.84 16.15
N ALA A 10 -11.49 -12.55 16.49
CA ALA A 10 -11.26 -11.47 15.53
C ALA A 10 -9.87 -11.58 14.89
N GLN A 11 -8.84 -11.87 15.71
CA GLN A 11 -7.46 -12.10 15.26
C GLN A 11 -7.35 -13.35 14.39
N GLN A 12 -7.93 -14.48 14.80
CA GLN A 12 -7.81 -15.74 14.04
C GLN A 12 -8.46 -15.62 12.67
N ALA A 13 -9.64 -15.01 12.59
CA ALA A 13 -10.31 -14.70 11.32
C ALA A 13 -9.44 -13.79 10.44
N ASN A 14 -8.78 -12.80 11.04
CA ASN A 14 -7.87 -11.90 10.32
C ASN A 14 -6.67 -12.64 9.73
N SER A 15 -6.01 -13.47 10.54
CA SER A 15 -4.85 -14.27 10.14
C SER A 15 -5.18 -15.21 8.99
N GLN A 16 -6.37 -15.82 8.99
CA GLN A 16 -6.81 -16.67 7.88
C GLN A 16 -7.08 -15.85 6.61
N ALA A 17 -7.78 -14.72 6.74
CA ALA A 17 -8.09 -13.85 5.61
C ALA A 17 -6.80 -13.31 4.96
N ILE A 18 -5.85 -12.82 5.76
CA ILE A 18 -4.62 -12.26 5.23
C ILE A 18 -3.71 -13.32 4.60
N ALA A 19 -3.67 -14.54 5.16
CA ALA A 19 -2.94 -15.65 4.55
C ALA A 19 -3.48 -15.99 3.16
N ASN A 20 -4.81 -16.01 3.00
CA ASN A 20 -5.46 -16.25 1.71
C ASN A 20 -5.16 -15.13 0.70
N VAL A 21 -5.19 -13.86 1.15
CA VAL A 21 -4.83 -12.71 0.31
C VAL A 21 -3.38 -12.79 -0.14
N ILE A 22 -2.43 -13.02 0.79
CA ILE A 22 -1.00 -13.13 0.48
C ILE A 22 -0.75 -14.26 -0.53
N ALA A 23 -1.34 -15.44 -0.31
CA ALA A 23 -1.21 -16.57 -1.22
C ALA A 23 -1.72 -16.22 -2.63
N SER A 24 -2.88 -15.57 -2.72
CA SER A 24 -3.48 -15.21 -4.01
C SER A 24 -2.71 -14.12 -4.74
N LEU A 25 -2.14 -13.14 -4.02
CA LEU A 25 -1.26 -12.12 -4.60
C LEU A 25 0.06 -12.73 -5.12
N LYS A 26 0.62 -13.72 -4.40
CA LYS A 26 1.78 -14.50 -4.88
C LYS A 26 1.44 -15.25 -6.17
N SER A 27 0.29 -15.92 -6.22
CA SER A 27 -0.19 -16.59 -7.43
C SER A 27 -0.47 -15.63 -8.60
N ALA A 28 -0.83 -14.38 -8.32
CA ALA A 28 -0.99 -13.33 -9.31
C ALA A 28 0.35 -12.75 -9.82
N GLY A 29 1.48 -13.26 -9.31
CA GLY A 29 2.82 -12.91 -9.78
C GLY A 29 3.52 -11.80 -8.98
N ILE A 30 3.00 -11.42 -7.81
CA ILE A 30 3.68 -10.50 -6.91
C ILE A 30 4.69 -11.28 -6.07
N PRO A 31 5.99 -10.97 -6.15
CA PRO A 31 6.99 -11.65 -5.34
C PRO A 31 6.78 -11.41 -3.84
N GLU A 32 7.22 -12.37 -3.01
CA GLU A 32 7.04 -12.28 -1.56
C GLU A 32 7.78 -11.07 -0.96
N GLU A 33 8.95 -10.72 -1.49
CA GLU A 33 9.73 -9.55 -1.10
C GLU A 33 9.02 -8.21 -1.38
N GLN A 34 8.02 -8.22 -2.26
CA GLN A 34 7.17 -7.07 -2.59
C GLN A 34 5.88 -7.02 -1.78
N LEU A 35 5.65 -7.97 -0.87
CA LEU A 35 4.54 -8.00 0.07
C LEU A 35 5.06 -7.68 1.47
N LYS A 36 4.62 -6.54 2.02
CA LYS A 36 5.06 -6.09 3.35
C LYS A 36 3.86 -5.75 4.22
N THR A 37 3.86 -6.17 5.48
CA THR A 37 2.89 -5.64 6.44
C THR A 37 3.26 -4.20 6.75
N SER A 38 2.35 -3.27 6.46
CA SER A 38 2.53 -1.85 6.74
C SER A 38 1.86 -1.43 8.06
N ASP A 39 0.83 -2.16 8.49
CA ASP A 39 0.12 -1.89 9.74
C ASP A 39 -0.55 -3.17 10.25
N TYR A 40 -0.55 -3.37 11.56
CA TYR A 40 -1.30 -4.41 12.24
C TYR A 40 -1.73 -3.91 13.62
N ARG A 41 -3.03 -3.88 13.88
CA ARG A 41 -3.58 -3.40 15.15
C ARG A 41 -4.90 -4.08 15.51
N ILE A 42 -5.15 -4.13 16.82
CA ILE A 42 -6.40 -4.61 17.41
C ILE A 42 -6.94 -3.48 18.27
N ASP A 43 -8.10 -2.94 17.89
CA ASP A 43 -8.71 -1.80 18.55
C ASP A 43 -10.08 -2.21 19.14
N PRO A 44 -10.36 -1.98 20.43
CA PRO A 44 -11.73 -2.06 20.92
C PRO A 44 -12.57 -0.96 20.27
N GLN A 45 -13.82 -1.27 19.96
CA GLN A 45 -14.80 -0.34 19.41
C GLN A 45 -15.89 -0.10 20.45
N TYR A 46 -16.37 1.14 20.51
CA TYR A 46 -17.41 1.56 21.44
C TYR A 46 -18.47 2.35 20.68
N ASP A 47 -19.73 2.16 21.06
CA ASP A 47 -20.83 3.03 20.67
C ASP A 47 -21.07 4.08 21.77
N TYR A 48 -21.54 5.26 21.38
CA TYR A 48 -21.89 6.33 22.32
C TYR A 48 -23.41 6.54 22.29
N ILE A 49 -24.09 6.12 23.37
CA ILE A 49 -25.54 6.23 23.52
C ILE A 49 -25.83 6.99 24.81
N ASP A 50 -26.63 8.07 24.71
CA ASP A 50 -26.98 8.95 25.84
C ASP A 50 -25.78 9.45 26.67
N GLY A 51 -24.67 9.75 25.98
CA GLY A 51 -23.44 10.22 26.61
C GLY A 51 -22.64 9.15 27.36
N LYS A 52 -23.03 7.88 27.26
CA LYS A 52 -22.29 6.74 27.82
C LYS A 52 -21.58 5.96 26.73
N GLU A 53 -20.34 5.57 27.03
CA GLU A 53 -19.53 4.69 26.20
C GLU A 53 -19.92 3.23 26.48
N LEU A 54 -20.35 2.51 25.43
CA LEU A 54 -20.75 1.12 25.49
C LEU A 54 -19.84 0.30 24.60
N PHE A 55 -19.18 -0.71 25.19
CA PHE A 55 -18.32 -1.61 24.42
C PHE A 55 -19.14 -2.36 23.36
N LYS A 56 -18.63 -2.40 22.13
CA LYS A 56 -19.26 -3.03 20.99
C LYS A 56 -18.57 -4.33 20.61
N ASN A 57 -17.31 -4.26 20.17
CA ASN A 57 -16.52 -5.41 19.71
C ASN A 57 -15.03 -5.04 19.63
N TYR A 58 -14.19 -5.99 19.24
CA TYR A 58 -12.82 -5.74 18.81
C TYR A 58 -12.73 -5.74 17.29
N LYS A 59 -11.93 -4.82 16.77
CA LYS A 59 -11.61 -4.70 15.34
C LYS A 59 -10.15 -5.00 15.12
N VAL A 60 -9.85 -5.96 14.24
CA VAL A 60 -8.49 -6.26 13.80
C VAL A 60 -8.25 -5.71 12.41
N GLN A 61 -7.26 -4.84 12.30
CA GLN A 61 -6.80 -4.27 11.05
C GLN A 61 -5.41 -4.81 10.74
N HIS A 62 -5.25 -5.34 9.53
CA HIS A 62 -3.98 -5.79 8.99
C HIS A 62 -3.87 -5.25 7.57
N ILE A 63 -2.94 -4.31 7.37
CA ILE A 63 -2.68 -3.69 6.08
C ILE A 63 -1.39 -4.28 5.54
N ILE A 64 -1.48 -4.82 4.32
CA ILE A 64 -0.33 -5.20 3.53
C ILE A 64 -0.14 -4.20 2.40
N GLN A 65 1.12 -3.84 2.16
CA GLN A 65 1.57 -3.14 0.98
C GLN A 65 2.05 -4.17 -0.05
N ALA A 66 1.54 -4.06 -1.28
CA ALA A 66 1.97 -4.84 -2.41
C ALA A 66 2.59 -3.91 -3.47
N GLN A 67 3.71 -4.32 -4.06
CA GLN A 67 4.39 -3.56 -5.12
C GLN A 67 4.53 -4.40 -6.39
N THR A 68 4.34 -3.77 -7.54
CA THR A 68 4.51 -4.38 -8.86
C THR A 68 5.07 -3.36 -9.83
N THR A 69 5.89 -3.82 -10.79
CA THR A 69 6.35 -3.03 -11.93
C THR A 69 5.43 -3.18 -13.15
N ASP A 70 4.52 -4.15 -13.13
CA ASP A 70 3.57 -4.42 -14.19
C ASP A 70 2.27 -3.62 -13.96
N ILE A 71 2.21 -2.44 -14.56
CA ILE A 71 1.11 -1.48 -14.41
C ILE A 71 -0.20 -2.03 -14.99
N GLU A 72 -0.12 -2.82 -16.05
CA GLU A 72 -1.30 -3.38 -16.75
C GLU A 72 -2.05 -4.39 -15.87
N LYS A 73 -1.34 -5.05 -14.94
CA LYS A 73 -1.93 -6.02 -13.99
C LYS A 73 -2.56 -5.41 -12.74
N ILE A 74 -2.47 -4.10 -12.52
CA ILE A 74 -2.96 -3.50 -11.27
C ILE A 74 -4.45 -3.81 -11.03
N GLY A 75 -5.28 -3.70 -12.07
CA GLY A 75 -6.71 -4.01 -11.95
C GLY A 75 -6.97 -5.45 -11.53
N SER A 76 -6.33 -6.42 -12.20
CA SER A 76 -6.51 -7.85 -11.88
C SER A 76 -5.93 -8.23 -10.52
N ILE A 77 -4.84 -7.58 -10.09
CA ILE A 77 -4.26 -7.73 -8.74
C ILE A 77 -5.26 -7.26 -7.68
N ILE A 78 -5.88 -6.09 -7.86
CA ILE A 78 -6.89 -5.55 -6.94
C ILE A 78 -8.09 -6.50 -6.86
N ASP A 79 -8.61 -6.94 -8.00
CA ASP A 79 -9.73 -7.87 -8.05
C ASP A 79 -9.42 -9.18 -7.33
N THR A 80 -8.19 -9.70 -7.51
CA THR A 80 -7.70 -10.90 -6.84
C THR A 80 -7.65 -10.72 -5.33
N ALA A 81 -7.12 -9.59 -4.85
CA ALA A 81 -7.08 -9.27 -3.42
C ALA A 81 -8.49 -9.25 -2.81
N VAL A 82 -9.43 -8.55 -3.47
CA VAL A 82 -10.81 -8.40 -2.98
C VAL A 82 -11.52 -9.74 -2.93
N LYS A 83 -11.44 -10.55 -4.00
CA LYS A 83 -12.00 -11.91 -4.03
C LYS A 83 -11.42 -12.83 -2.97
N SER A 84 -10.19 -12.57 -2.53
CA SER A 84 -9.48 -13.36 -1.52
C SER A 84 -9.73 -12.91 -0.08
N GLY A 85 -10.55 -11.87 0.13
CA GLY A 85 -10.94 -11.38 1.45
C GLY A 85 -10.39 -10.01 1.84
N ALA A 86 -9.62 -9.34 0.97
CA ALA A 86 -9.27 -7.95 1.21
C ALA A 86 -10.53 -7.07 1.10
N ASN A 87 -10.77 -6.25 2.11
CA ASN A 87 -12.00 -5.44 2.23
C ASN A 87 -11.73 -3.95 2.45
N SER A 88 -10.47 -3.53 2.31
CA SER A 88 -10.08 -2.12 2.38
C SER A 88 -8.87 -1.87 1.50
N ILE A 89 -8.93 -0.80 0.70
CA ILE A 89 -7.83 -0.31 -0.13
C ILE A 89 -7.57 1.12 0.35
N THR A 90 -6.42 1.34 0.98
CA THR A 90 -6.11 2.63 1.61
C THR A 90 -5.56 3.65 0.63
N SER A 91 -4.69 3.24 -0.28
CA SER A 91 -4.13 4.10 -1.32
C SER A 91 -3.51 3.29 -2.46
N ILE A 92 -3.47 3.87 -3.65
CA ILE A 92 -2.69 3.40 -4.80
C ILE A 92 -1.69 4.48 -5.14
N ARG A 93 -0.41 4.13 -5.23
CA ARG A 93 0.68 5.07 -5.53
C ARG A 93 1.51 4.54 -6.68
N PHE A 94 1.75 5.43 -7.64
CA PHE A 94 2.67 5.19 -8.74
C PHE A 94 3.97 5.94 -8.46
N SER A 95 5.09 5.27 -8.68
CA SER A 95 6.43 5.84 -8.52
C SER A 95 7.39 5.24 -9.52
N LEU A 96 8.47 5.97 -9.81
CA LEU A 96 9.59 5.44 -10.56
C LEU A 96 10.37 4.46 -9.68
N SER A 97 10.86 3.37 -10.26
CA SER A 97 11.70 2.40 -9.57
C SER A 97 13.09 2.97 -9.22
N ASN A 98 13.60 3.90 -10.02
CA ASN A 98 14.86 4.61 -9.79
C ASN A 98 14.68 6.11 -10.04
N PRO A 99 14.07 6.86 -9.10
CA PRO A 99 13.83 8.30 -9.27
C PRO A 99 15.14 9.11 -9.32
N ASP A 100 16.19 8.66 -8.63
CA ASP A 100 17.46 9.40 -8.51
C ASP A 100 18.18 9.54 -9.85
N ALA A 101 18.16 8.50 -10.69
CA ALA A 101 18.76 8.56 -12.02
C ALA A 101 18.12 9.67 -12.87
N TYR A 102 16.79 9.77 -12.86
CA TYR A 102 16.06 10.80 -13.60
C TYR A 102 16.23 12.18 -12.98
N TYR A 103 16.28 12.27 -11.65
CA TYR A 103 16.55 13.52 -10.96
C TYR A 103 17.93 14.08 -11.33
N ASN A 104 18.97 13.24 -11.30
CA ASN A 104 20.33 13.64 -11.65
C ASN A 104 20.45 14.05 -13.13
N GLN A 105 19.74 13.36 -14.02
CA GLN A 105 19.66 13.75 -15.43
C GLN A 105 18.99 15.12 -15.61
N ALA A 106 17.87 15.36 -14.93
CA ALA A 106 17.16 16.64 -14.96
C ALA A 106 18.03 17.77 -14.41
N LEU A 107 18.77 17.52 -13.32
CA LEU A 107 19.70 18.48 -12.73
C LEU A 107 20.84 18.84 -13.69
N SER A 108 21.45 17.84 -14.36
CA SER A 108 22.50 18.07 -15.35
C SER A 108 22.01 18.94 -16.53
N LEU A 109 20.79 18.66 -17.02
CA LEU A 109 20.18 19.45 -18.09
C LEU A 109 19.89 20.89 -17.63
N ALA A 110 19.38 21.08 -16.42
CA ALA A 110 19.11 22.40 -15.87
C ALA A 110 20.39 23.26 -15.79
N LEU A 111 21.51 22.67 -15.34
CA LEU A 111 22.80 23.35 -15.32
C LEU A 111 23.28 23.73 -16.73
N LYS A 112 23.21 22.80 -17.70
CA LYS A 112 23.57 23.09 -19.10
C LYS A 112 22.72 24.21 -19.71
N MET A 113 21.41 24.18 -19.50
CA MET A 113 20.49 25.21 -19.97
C MET A 113 20.81 26.57 -19.33
N HIS A 114 21.12 26.58 -18.04
CA HIS A 114 21.50 27.80 -17.34
C HIS A 114 22.82 28.38 -17.88
N THR A 115 23.84 27.55 -18.09
CA THR A 115 25.13 27.97 -18.68
C THR A 115 24.95 28.52 -20.08
N LYS A 116 24.18 27.85 -20.95
CA LYS A 116 23.88 28.32 -22.30
C LYS A 116 23.15 29.67 -22.31
N ARG A 117 22.25 29.89 -21.35
CA ARG A 117 21.55 31.16 -21.18
C ARG A 117 22.47 32.30 -20.74
N LEU A 118 23.42 32.02 -19.84
CA LEU A 118 24.37 33.03 -19.33
C LEU A 118 25.50 33.32 -20.31
N PHE A 119 25.95 32.32 -21.07
CA PHE A 119 27.15 32.40 -21.89
C PHE A 119 26.92 31.85 -23.31
N PRO A 120 26.01 32.45 -24.11
CA PRO A 120 25.64 31.91 -25.42
C PRO A 120 26.80 31.93 -26.44
N TRP A 121 27.88 32.67 -26.17
CA TRP A 121 29.04 32.77 -27.05
C TRP A 121 30.07 31.64 -26.89
N LEU A 122 29.95 30.77 -25.88
CA LEU A 122 30.85 29.63 -25.67
C LEU A 122 30.59 28.44 -26.61
N GLU A 123 29.48 28.44 -27.36
CA GLU A 123 29.09 27.38 -28.31
C GLU A 123 29.32 27.77 -29.79
N ARG A 124 30.08 28.84 -30.09
CA ARG A 124 30.44 29.26 -31.45
C ARG A 124 31.81 28.76 -31.90
#